data_AF-A0A3E0Q008-F1
#
_entry.id   AF-A0A3E0Q008-F1
#
_cell.length_a   1.000
_cell.length_b   1.000
_cell.length_c   1.000
_cell.angle_alpha   90.00
_cell.angle_beta   90.00
_cell.angle_gamma   90.00
#
_symmetry.space_group_name_H-M   'P 1'
#
loop_
_entity.id
_entity.type
_entity.pdbx_description
1 polymer ?
#
loop_
_entity_poly.entity_id
_entity_poly.type
_entity_poly.pdbx_seq_one_letter_code
_entity_poly.pdbx_strand_id
1 'polypeptide(L)'
;MDELTIVAAQLERMRGMTRYYHEQFFSDTRNVVIGVLALFVAGWAIAPQAFLLIPVLALIGANQTAFDASYLYFARHYASALERSINEKLGARWLVGAELEDRYLFPLSEPKIVTIRVGSEFSWFGWMTVLFTLAGAVAFVAGLALGWSVLENAGTEWTIFYLASLGSLTIASLATGYWWFAAGEGERRLREVLEGLGHPNEPGGNE
;
A
#
# COMPACT_ATOMS: atom_id res chain seq x y z
N MET A 1 -16.38 -9.16 -31.19
CA MET A 1 -16.64 -9.29 -29.73
C MET A 1 -17.33 -8.02 -29.31
N ASP A 2 -18.48 -8.12 -28.64
CA ASP A 2 -19.26 -6.94 -28.25
C ASP A 2 -18.49 -6.10 -27.22
N GLU A 3 -18.65 -4.78 -27.29
CA GLU A 3 -17.94 -3.83 -26.43
C GLU A 3 -18.27 -4.09 -24.95
N LEU A 4 -19.52 -4.44 -24.64
CA LEU A 4 -19.95 -4.81 -23.30
C LEU A 4 -19.21 -6.06 -22.79
N THR A 5 -18.98 -7.04 -23.68
CA THR A 5 -18.21 -8.25 -23.34
C THR A 5 -16.74 -7.94 -23.02
N ILE A 6 -16.12 -7.00 -23.74
CA ILE A 6 -14.74 -6.56 -23.47
C ILE A 6 -14.65 -5.92 -22.09
N VAL A 7 -15.55 -4.98 -21.79
CA VAL A 7 -15.57 -4.24 -20.52
C VAL A 7 -15.88 -5.16 -19.35
N ALA A 8 -16.83 -6.09 -19.50
CA ALA A 8 -17.14 -7.09 -18.48
C ALA A 8 -15.94 -8.02 -18.19
N ALA A 9 -15.25 -8.48 -19.23
CA ALA A 9 -14.05 -9.31 -19.05
C ALA A 9 -12.89 -8.53 -18.40
N GLN A 10 -12.75 -7.23 -18.68
CA GLN A 10 -11.80 -6.36 -17.98
C GLN A 10 -12.17 -6.20 -16.50
N LEU A 11 -13.46 -6.02 -16.20
CA LEU A 11 -13.94 -5.88 -14.83
C LEU A 11 -13.65 -7.13 -14.02
N GLU A 12 -13.93 -8.31 -14.57
CA GLU A 12 -13.62 -9.60 -13.94
C GLU A 12 -12.13 -9.71 -13.59
N ARG A 13 -11.24 -9.33 -14.52
CA ARG A 13 -9.79 -9.30 -14.25
C ARG A 13 -9.43 -8.33 -13.13
N MET A 14 -10.03 -7.15 -13.09
CA MET A 14 -9.75 -6.16 -12.03
C MET A 14 -10.26 -6.60 -10.67
N ARG A 15 -11.43 -7.26 -10.62
CA ARG A 15 -11.95 -7.89 -9.39
C ARG A 15 -11.03 -9.03 -8.93
N GLY A 16 -10.53 -9.84 -9.86
CA GLY A 16 -9.52 -10.86 -9.60
C GLY A 16 -8.23 -10.28 -9.00
N MET A 17 -7.71 -9.18 -9.58
CA MET A 17 -6.54 -8.49 -9.03
C MET A 17 -6.80 -7.91 -7.63
N THR A 18 -7.98 -7.33 -7.40
CA THR A 18 -8.37 -6.78 -6.08
C THR A 18 -8.31 -7.87 -5.01
N ARG A 19 -8.81 -9.07 -5.32
CA ARG A 19 -8.72 -10.23 -4.42
C ARG A 19 -7.27 -10.67 -4.21
N TYR A 20 -6.51 -10.83 -5.30
CA TYR A 20 -5.11 -11.28 -5.22
C TYR A 20 -4.26 -10.37 -4.34
N TYR A 21 -4.32 -9.05 -4.55
CA TYR A 21 -3.51 -8.12 -3.76
C TYR A 21 -4.01 -7.94 -2.32
N HIS A 22 -5.30 -8.18 -2.03
CA HIS A 22 -5.76 -8.32 -0.66
C HIS A 22 -5.12 -9.54 0.03
N GLU A 23 -5.16 -10.71 -0.62
CA GLU A 23 -4.58 -11.94 -0.07
C GLU A 23 -3.06 -11.80 0.12
N GLN A 24 -2.38 -11.19 -0.87
CA GLN A 24 -0.94 -10.91 -0.82
C GLN A 24 -0.59 -9.96 0.33
N PHE A 25 -1.30 -8.84 0.49
CA PHE A 25 -1.08 -7.87 1.57
C PHE A 25 -1.11 -8.54 2.95
N PHE A 26 -2.12 -9.38 3.21
CA PHE A 26 -2.24 -10.09 4.49
C PHE A 26 -1.17 -11.17 4.66
N SER A 27 -0.82 -11.87 3.58
CA SER A 27 0.24 -12.87 3.60
C SER A 27 1.59 -12.22 3.94
N ASP A 28 1.93 -11.12 3.27
CA ASP A 28 3.19 -10.41 3.47
C ASP A 28 3.24 -9.74 4.84
N THR A 29 2.15 -9.14 5.29
CA THR A 29 2.03 -8.63 6.68
C THR A 29 2.28 -9.74 7.70
N ARG A 30 1.66 -10.92 7.52
CA ARG A 30 1.88 -12.08 8.41
C ARG A 30 3.33 -12.53 8.38
N ASN A 31 3.95 -12.62 7.21
CA ASN A 31 5.34 -13.05 7.07
C ASN A 31 6.31 -12.07 7.75
N VAL A 32 6.06 -10.76 7.64
CA VAL A 32 6.82 -9.72 8.33
C VAL A 32 6.67 -9.86 9.85
N VAL A 33 5.45 -10.05 10.36
CA VAL A 33 5.21 -10.26 11.80
C VAL A 33 5.95 -11.50 12.31
N ILE A 34 5.83 -12.62 11.61
CA ILE A 34 6.54 -13.86 11.97
C ILE A 34 8.05 -13.63 11.95
N GLY A 35 8.59 -12.98 10.92
CA GLY A 35 10.01 -12.71 10.81
C GLY A 35 10.53 -11.79 11.92
N VAL A 36 9.79 -10.74 12.27
CA VAL A 36 10.12 -9.84 13.39
C VAL A 36 10.14 -10.61 14.70
N LEU A 37 9.13 -11.43 14.99
CA LEU A 37 9.07 -12.24 16.20
C LEU A 37 10.22 -13.26 16.25
N ALA A 38 10.53 -13.90 15.12
CA ALA A 38 11.65 -14.83 15.02
C ALA A 38 13.00 -14.14 15.29
N LEU A 39 13.20 -12.93 14.77
CA LEU A 39 14.41 -12.13 15.03
C LEU A 39 14.52 -11.68 16.49
N PHE A 40 13.41 -11.33 17.12
CA PHE A 40 13.36 -11.07 18.56
C PHE A 40 13.82 -12.30 19.36
N VAL A 41 13.22 -13.47 19.10
CA VAL A 41 13.60 -14.73 19.75
C VAL A 41 15.07 -15.06 19.49
N ALA A 42 15.54 -14.94 18.25
CA ALA A 42 16.95 -15.17 17.90
C ALA A 42 17.90 -14.20 18.60
N GLY A 43 17.50 -12.94 18.77
CA GLY A 43 18.25 -11.90 19.47
C GLY A 43 18.54 -12.28 20.93
N TRP A 44 17.55 -12.83 21.63
CA TRP A 44 17.70 -13.28 23.01
C TRP A 44 18.34 -14.66 23.14
N ALA A 45 17.97 -15.61 22.27
CA ALA A 45 18.33 -17.01 22.44
C ALA A 45 19.63 -17.42 21.73
N ILE A 46 20.05 -16.69 20.69
CA ILE A 46 21.15 -17.09 19.81
C ILE A 46 22.22 -16.01 19.73
N ALA A 47 21.87 -14.82 19.25
CA ALA A 47 22.84 -13.78 18.89
C ALA A 47 22.20 -12.38 18.95
N PRO A 48 22.67 -11.46 19.81
CA PRO A 48 22.14 -10.09 19.91
C PRO A 48 22.17 -9.30 18.59
N GLN A 49 23.05 -9.67 17.65
CA GLN A 49 23.13 -9.11 16.31
C GLN A 49 21.80 -9.20 15.55
N ALA A 50 20.97 -10.21 15.84
CA ALA A 50 19.67 -10.37 15.19
C ALA A 50 18.72 -9.18 15.44
N PHE A 51 18.86 -8.46 16.56
CA PHE A 51 18.08 -7.26 16.82
C PHE A 51 18.32 -6.15 15.77
N LEU A 52 19.52 -6.07 15.21
CA LEU A 52 19.86 -5.10 14.16
C LEU A 52 19.22 -5.41 12.80
N LEU A 53 18.64 -6.60 12.61
CA LEU A 53 17.89 -6.94 11.41
C LEU A 53 16.42 -6.53 11.51
N ILE A 54 15.89 -6.34 12.72
CA ILE A 54 14.48 -5.99 12.95
C ILE A 54 14.11 -4.65 12.29
N PRO A 55 14.88 -3.55 12.45
CA PRO A 55 14.54 -2.28 11.81
C PRO A 55 14.52 -2.38 10.28
N VAL A 56 15.46 -3.14 9.71
CA VAL A 56 15.54 -3.37 8.26
C VAL A 56 14.31 -4.16 7.78
N LEU A 57 13.97 -5.26 8.46
CA LEU A 57 12.82 -6.08 8.10
C LEU A 57 11.49 -5.31 8.25
N ALA A 58 11.33 -4.56 9.34
CA ALA A 58 10.15 -3.74 9.57
C ALA A 58 9.96 -2.69 8.47
N LEU A 59 11.05 -2.03 8.04
CA LEU A 59 11.02 -1.02 7.00
C LEU A 59 10.73 -1.61 5.61
N ILE A 60 11.40 -2.71 5.25
CA ILE A 60 11.12 -3.41 3.98
C ILE A 60 9.69 -3.95 3.97
N GLY A 61 9.22 -4.50 5.08
CA GLY A 61 7.85 -4.96 5.23
C GLY A 61 6.82 -3.85 5.05
N ALA A 62 7.10 -2.65 5.60
CA ALA A 62 6.26 -1.48 5.38
C ALA A 62 6.22 -1.07 3.90
N ASN A 63 7.37 -1.07 3.20
CA ASN A 63 7.42 -0.77 1.77
C ASN A 63 6.68 -1.82 0.91
N GLN A 64 6.83 -3.10 1.23
CA GLN A 64 6.16 -4.20 0.54
C GLN A 64 4.63 -4.09 0.68
N THR A 65 4.15 -3.90 1.91
CA THR A 65 2.71 -3.74 2.17
C THR A 65 2.14 -2.46 1.55
N ALA A 66 2.93 -1.38 1.49
CA ALA A 66 2.56 -0.18 0.74
C ALA A 66 2.49 -0.45 -0.78
N PHE A 67 3.42 -1.23 -1.33
CA PHE A 67 3.40 -1.65 -2.73
C PHE A 67 2.13 -2.47 -3.05
N ASP A 68 1.77 -3.45 -2.23
CA ASP A 68 0.54 -4.23 -2.40
C ASP A 68 -0.71 -3.35 -2.34
N ALA A 69 -0.74 -2.40 -1.40
CA ALA A 69 -1.81 -1.42 -1.31
C ALA A 69 -1.92 -0.57 -2.59
N SER A 70 -0.80 -0.17 -3.20
CA SER A 70 -0.82 0.62 -4.44
C SER A 70 -1.52 -0.12 -5.60
N TYR A 71 -1.35 -1.44 -5.70
CA TYR A 71 -2.03 -2.24 -6.70
C TYR A 71 -3.51 -2.46 -6.38
N LEU A 72 -3.84 -2.57 -5.09
CA LEU A 72 -5.23 -2.59 -4.66
C LEU A 72 -5.95 -1.28 -5.06
N TYR A 73 -5.30 -0.13 -4.89
CA TYR A 73 -5.82 1.16 -5.37
C TYR A 73 -6.05 1.16 -6.87
N PHE A 74 -5.04 0.76 -7.64
CA PHE A 74 -5.13 0.65 -9.09
C PHE A 74 -6.34 -0.19 -9.53
N ALA A 75 -6.45 -1.40 -8.99
CA ALA A 75 -7.50 -2.34 -9.37
C ALA A 75 -8.90 -1.81 -9.02
N ARG A 76 -9.07 -1.19 -7.85
CA ARG A 76 -10.35 -0.61 -7.41
C ARG A 76 -10.76 0.60 -8.24
N HIS A 77 -9.82 1.52 -8.55
CA HIS A 77 -10.10 2.65 -9.43
C HIS A 77 -10.56 2.20 -10.81
N TYR A 78 -9.87 1.21 -11.38
CA TYR A 78 -10.21 0.73 -12.71
C TYR A 78 -11.53 -0.05 -12.70
N ALA A 79 -11.76 -0.93 -11.71
CA ALA A 79 -13.04 -1.62 -11.56
C ALA A 79 -14.22 -0.64 -11.41
N SER A 80 -14.04 0.44 -10.64
CA SER A 80 -15.05 1.49 -10.48
C SER A 80 -15.37 2.21 -11.80
N ALA A 81 -14.36 2.50 -12.62
CA ALA A 81 -14.57 3.08 -13.95
C ALA A 81 -15.33 2.13 -14.90
N LEU A 82 -14.97 0.84 -14.90
CA LEU A 82 -15.62 -0.18 -15.73
C LEU A 82 -17.07 -0.42 -15.30
N GLU A 83 -17.36 -0.49 -14.00
CA GLU A 83 -18.73 -0.64 -13.49
C GLU A 83 -19.63 0.52 -13.87
N ARG A 84 -19.13 1.77 -13.76
CA ARG A 84 -19.85 2.95 -14.21
C ARG A 84 -20.17 2.87 -15.71
N SER A 85 -19.18 2.54 -16.54
CA SER A 85 -19.37 2.40 -17.99
C SER A 85 -20.41 1.32 -18.34
N ILE A 86 -20.40 0.17 -17.68
CA ILE A 86 -21.40 -0.89 -17.91
C ILE A 86 -22.79 -0.42 -17.50
N ASN A 87 -22.93 0.16 -16.30
CA ASN A 87 -24.23 0.62 -15.79
C ASN A 87 -24.82 1.73 -16.67
N GLU A 88 -24.00 2.66 -17.17
CA GLU A 88 -24.40 3.71 -18.11
C GLU A 88 -24.95 3.11 -19.42
N LYS A 89 -24.23 2.14 -20.00
CA LYS A 89 -24.66 1.48 -21.24
C LYS A 89 -25.93 0.65 -21.07
N LEU A 90 -26.13 0.05 -19.89
CA LEU A 90 -27.34 -0.71 -19.57
C LEU A 90 -28.50 0.17 -19.11
N GLY A 91 -28.28 1.48 -18.86
CA GLY A 91 -29.28 2.40 -18.34
C GLY A 91 -29.80 2.02 -16.94
N ALA A 92 -29.05 1.22 -16.19
CA ALA A 92 -29.49 0.66 -14.92
C ALA A 92 -28.31 0.35 -13.98
N ARG A 93 -28.56 0.49 -12.68
CA ARG A 93 -27.57 0.30 -11.61
C ARG A 93 -27.52 -1.17 -11.19
N TRP A 94 -26.91 -2.01 -12.01
CA TRP A 94 -26.76 -3.46 -11.74
C TRP A 94 -25.49 -3.78 -10.96
N LEU A 95 -24.38 -3.13 -11.31
CA LEU A 95 -23.09 -3.36 -10.68
C LEU A 95 -22.85 -2.30 -9.60
N VAL A 96 -22.83 -2.74 -8.34
CA VAL A 96 -22.67 -1.87 -7.16
C VAL A 96 -21.43 -2.22 -6.33
N GLY A 97 -20.54 -3.08 -6.85
CA GLY A 97 -19.40 -3.59 -6.12
C GLY A 97 -18.44 -2.50 -5.65
N ALA A 98 -18.12 -1.55 -6.54
CA ALA A 98 -17.23 -0.42 -6.21
C ALA A 98 -17.83 0.49 -5.13
N GLU A 99 -19.15 0.71 -5.17
CA GLU A 99 -19.84 1.51 -4.17
C GLU A 99 -19.87 0.84 -2.79
N LEU A 100 -20.10 -0.48 -2.77
CA LEU A 100 -20.04 -1.27 -1.54
C LEU A 100 -18.63 -1.25 -0.93
N GLU A 101 -17.59 -1.42 -1.75
CA GLU A 101 -16.20 -1.36 -1.31
C GLU A 101 -15.82 0.03 -0.80
N ASP A 102 -16.28 1.10 -1.45
CA ASP A 102 -16.02 2.47 -1.01
C ASP A 102 -16.63 2.78 0.35
N ARG A 103 -17.83 2.24 0.61
CA ARG A 103 -18.52 2.38 1.91
C ARG A 103 -17.94 1.48 3.00
N TYR A 104 -17.54 0.25 2.65
CA TYR A 104 -17.12 -0.75 3.63
C TYR A 104 -15.62 -0.65 3.96
N LEU A 105 -14.77 -0.44 2.95
CA LEU A 105 -13.32 -0.40 3.10
C LEU A 105 -12.83 1.03 3.31
N PHE A 106 -12.93 1.87 2.28
CA PHE A 106 -12.56 3.29 2.33
C PHE A 106 -12.89 3.94 0.97
N PRO A 107 -13.28 5.23 0.95
CA PRO A 107 -13.62 5.92 -0.29
C PRO A 107 -12.39 6.14 -1.17
N LEU A 108 -12.55 5.97 -2.48
CA LEU A 108 -11.47 6.21 -3.45
C LEU A 108 -11.20 7.70 -3.69
N SER A 109 -12.20 8.57 -3.56
CA SER A 109 -12.15 9.98 -3.94
C SER A 109 -11.60 10.94 -2.88
N GLU A 110 -11.25 10.46 -1.69
CA GLU A 110 -10.89 11.32 -0.55
C GLU A 110 -9.41 11.25 -0.17
N PRO A 111 -8.83 12.35 0.34
CA PRO A 111 -7.44 12.38 0.81
C PRO A 111 -7.19 11.33 1.91
N LYS A 112 -6.13 10.55 1.74
CA LYS A 112 -5.73 9.49 2.68
C LYS A 112 -4.22 9.27 2.66
N ILE A 113 -3.70 8.79 3.79
CA ILE A 113 -2.30 8.34 3.90
C ILE A 113 -2.31 6.82 3.87
N VAL A 114 -1.79 6.24 2.78
CA VAL A 114 -1.87 4.81 2.47
C VAL A 114 -3.32 4.36 2.41
N THR A 115 -4.00 4.11 3.51
CA THR A 115 -5.42 3.71 3.60
C THR A 115 -6.18 4.45 4.72
N ILE A 116 -5.46 5.29 5.46
CA ILE A 116 -5.98 6.04 6.60
C ILE A 116 -6.68 7.28 6.07
N ARG A 117 -8.00 7.29 6.18
CA ARG A 117 -8.83 8.45 5.85
C ARG A 117 -8.50 9.60 6.80
N VAL A 118 -8.31 10.80 6.25
CA VAL A 118 -8.18 12.03 7.04
C VAL A 118 -9.59 12.57 7.32
N GLY A 119 -10.28 12.08 8.36
CA GLY A 119 -11.68 12.47 8.64
C GLY A 119 -12.43 11.61 9.68
N SER A 120 -13.75 11.81 9.81
CA SER A 120 -14.59 11.33 10.92
C SER A 120 -15.17 9.91 10.79
N GLU A 121 -14.98 9.22 9.67
CA GLU A 121 -15.46 7.84 9.47
C GLU A 121 -14.28 6.88 9.26
N PHE A 122 -13.78 6.37 10.37
CA PHE A 122 -12.65 5.46 10.41
C PHE A 122 -13.12 4.03 10.13
N SER A 123 -12.63 3.41 9.05
CA SER A 123 -12.99 2.04 8.71
C SER A 123 -12.19 1.02 9.51
N TRP A 124 -12.71 -0.21 9.62
CA TRP A 124 -11.96 -1.33 10.21
C TRP A 124 -10.63 -1.56 9.50
N PHE A 125 -10.60 -1.39 8.17
CA PHE A 125 -9.38 -1.50 7.38
C PHE A 125 -8.37 -0.42 7.76
N GLY A 126 -8.80 0.84 7.90
CA GLY A 126 -7.95 1.94 8.37
C GLY A 126 -7.38 1.70 9.77
N TRP A 127 -8.18 1.15 10.68
CA TRP A 127 -7.72 0.73 12.02
C TRP A 127 -6.62 -0.32 11.96
N MET A 128 -6.84 -1.38 11.20
CA MET A 128 -5.85 -2.44 11.05
C MET A 128 -4.55 -1.91 10.44
N THR A 129 -4.63 -1.01 9.46
CA THR A 129 -3.44 -0.36 8.91
C THR A 129 -2.68 0.43 9.97
N VAL A 130 -3.35 1.29 10.75
CA VAL A 130 -2.71 2.03 11.86
C VAL A 130 -2.05 1.08 12.84
N LEU A 131 -2.76 0.03 13.26
CA LEU A 131 -2.25 -0.95 14.22
C LEU A 131 -0.96 -1.62 13.71
N PHE A 132 -0.94 -2.08 12.47
CA PHE A 132 0.25 -2.71 11.89
C PHE A 132 1.39 -1.72 11.66
N THR A 133 1.10 -0.49 11.23
CA THR A 133 2.11 0.57 11.10
C THR A 133 2.73 0.90 12.45
N LEU A 134 1.92 1.05 13.51
CA LEU A 134 2.43 1.31 14.86
C LEU A 134 3.24 0.12 15.38
N ALA A 135 2.76 -1.11 15.19
CA ALA A 135 3.49 -2.30 15.59
C ALA A 135 4.87 -2.39 14.88
N GLY A 136 4.91 -2.09 13.58
CA GLY A 136 6.16 -2.03 12.82
C GLY A 136 7.11 -0.93 13.31
N ALA A 137 6.59 0.26 13.60
CA ALA A 137 7.38 1.37 14.15
C ALA A 137 7.94 1.04 15.54
N VAL A 138 7.14 0.43 16.41
CA VAL A 138 7.59 -0.04 17.73
C VAL A 138 8.66 -1.11 17.58
N ALA A 139 8.48 -2.09 16.68
CA ALA A 139 9.48 -3.12 16.40
C ALA A 139 10.79 -2.52 15.88
N PHE A 140 10.71 -1.52 14.99
CA PHE A 140 11.87 -0.80 14.48
C PHE A 140 12.67 -0.15 15.61
N VAL A 141 12.01 0.63 16.47
CA VAL A 141 12.68 1.30 17.61
C VAL A 141 13.22 0.29 18.60
N ALA A 142 12.45 -0.74 18.95
CA ALA A 142 12.86 -1.78 19.88
C ALA A 142 14.08 -2.58 19.36
N GLY A 143 14.12 -2.91 18.07
CA GLY A 143 15.26 -3.57 17.45
C GLY A 143 16.54 -2.75 17.54
N LEU A 144 16.45 -1.44 17.28
CA LEU A 144 17.59 -0.53 17.46
C LEU A 144 18.03 -0.42 18.92
N ALA A 145 17.09 -0.25 19.84
CA ALA A 145 17.38 -0.10 21.26
C ALA A 145 18.05 -1.36 21.84
N LEU A 146 17.52 -2.55 21.51
CA LEU A 146 18.08 -3.82 21.99
C LEU A 146 19.40 -4.19 21.30
N GLY A 147 19.56 -3.79 20.03
CA GLY A 147 20.81 -3.99 19.28
C GLY A 147 21.89 -2.95 19.57
N TRP A 148 21.62 -1.95 20.41
CA TRP A 148 22.53 -0.81 20.60
C TRP A 148 23.91 -1.22 21.14
N SER A 149 23.96 -2.13 22.11
CA SER A 149 25.21 -2.64 22.67
C SER A 149 26.06 -3.38 21.62
N VAL A 150 25.44 -3.97 20.59
CA VAL A 150 26.15 -4.59 19.47
C VAL A 150 26.86 -3.54 18.63
N LEU A 151 26.19 -2.41 18.37
CA LEU A 151 26.78 -1.29 17.61
C LEU A 151 27.94 -0.67 18.40
N GLU A 152 27.76 -0.39 19.69
CA GLU A 152 28.81 0.14 20.55
C GLU A 152 30.07 -0.75 20.52
N ASN A 153 29.90 -2.06 20.62
CA ASN A 153 31.01 -3.02 20.57
C ASN A 153 31.65 -3.15 19.18
N ALA A 154 30.91 -2.89 18.10
CA ALA A 154 31.43 -2.92 16.74
C ALA A 154 32.34 -1.71 16.43
N GLY A 155 32.28 -0.67 17.24
CA GLY A 155 33.05 0.55 17.08
C GLY A 155 32.35 1.61 16.24
N THR A 156 32.90 2.83 16.31
CA THR A 156 32.27 4.05 15.78
C THR A 156 32.02 3.99 14.27
N GLU A 157 32.99 3.49 13.50
CA GLU A 157 32.89 3.45 12.03
C GLU A 157 31.73 2.57 11.55
N TRP A 158 31.60 1.37 12.10
CA TRP A 158 30.52 0.43 11.76
C TRP A 158 29.16 0.94 12.24
N THR A 159 29.12 1.58 13.41
CA THR A 159 27.90 2.21 13.93
C THR A 159 27.42 3.31 13.00
N ILE A 160 28.31 4.22 12.58
CA ILE A 160 27.98 5.30 11.65
C ILE A 160 27.50 4.71 10.32
N PHE A 161 28.21 3.72 9.78
CA PHE A 161 27.84 3.09 8.52
C PHE A 161 26.44 2.46 8.57
N TYR A 162 26.14 1.70 9.62
CA TYR A 162 24.84 1.05 9.81
C TYR A 162 23.71 2.09 9.95
N LEU A 163 23.89 3.09 10.82
CA LEU A 163 22.89 4.14 11.04
C LEU A 163 22.69 5.03 9.80
N ALA A 164 23.76 5.35 9.08
CA ALA A 164 23.67 6.11 7.84
C ALA A 164 22.92 5.33 6.75
N SER A 165 23.18 4.03 6.63
CA SER A 165 22.49 3.15 5.68
C SER A 165 21.02 2.99 6.01
N LEU A 166 20.69 2.67 7.27
CA LEU A 166 19.32 2.54 7.73
C LEU A 166 18.56 3.87 7.65
N GLY A 167 19.20 4.98 8.04
CA GLY A 167 18.63 6.32 7.96
C GLY A 167 18.32 6.73 6.52
N SER A 168 19.26 6.49 5.60
CA SER A 168 19.06 6.76 4.17
C SER A 168 17.90 5.95 3.61
N LEU A 169 17.82 4.66 3.93
CA LEU A 169 16.72 3.80 3.50
C LEU A 169 15.38 4.27 4.10
N THR A 170 15.36 4.67 5.37
CA THR A 170 14.16 5.17 6.05
C THR A 170 13.66 6.45 5.40
N ILE A 171 14.56 7.42 5.17
CA ILE A 171 14.22 8.70 4.53
C ILE A 171 13.70 8.46 3.11
N ALA A 172 14.37 7.62 2.32
CA ALA A 172 13.92 7.30 0.97
C ALA A 172 12.52 6.66 0.98
N SER A 173 12.30 5.68 1.86
CA SER A 173 11.02 4.99 2.01
C SER A 173 9.88 5.94 2.38
N LEU A 174 10.10 6.80 3.38
CA LEU A 174 9.11 7.77 3.84
C LEU A 174 8.85 8.86 2.79
N ALA A 175 9.89 9.36 2.11
CA ALA A 175 9.75 10.35 1.06
C ALA A 175 8.96 9.80 -0.13
N THR A 176 9.27 8.57 -0.58
CA THR A 176 8.53 7.92 -1.66
C THR A 176 7.09 7.60 -1.25
N GLY A 177 6.87 7.08 -0.05
CA GLY A 177 5.53 6.82 0.48
C GLY A 177 4.69 8.09 0.59
N TYR A 178 5.27 9.17 1.11
CA TYR A 178 4.61 10.47 1.18
C TYR A 178 4.27 11.00 -0.22
N TRP A 179 5.24 11.03 -1.13
CA TRP A 179 5.01 11.50 -2.50
C TRP A 179 3.94 10.69 -3.23
N TRP A 180 3.95 9.37 -3.09
CA TRP A 180 3.02 8.50 -3.80
C TRP A 180 1.60 8.54 -3.23
N PHE A 181 1.46 8.39 -1.90
CA PHE A 181 0.16 8.27 -1.24
C PHE A 181 -0.36 9.59 -0.69
N ALA A 182 0.45 10.33 0.08
CA ALA A 182 -0.02 11.52 0.78
C ALA A 182 -0.10 12.75 -0.14
N ALA A 183 0.88 12.94 -1.03
CA ALA A 183 0.81 13.97 -2.07
C ALA A 183 -0.09 13.56 -3.25
N GLY A 184 -0.61 12.33 -3.25
CA GLY A 184 -1.64 11.86 -4.18
C GLY A 184 -1.17 11.65 -5.62
N GLU A 185 0.14 11.54 -5.86
CA GLU A 185 0.70 11.37 -7.21
C GLU A 185 0.19 10.08 -7.89
N GLY A 186 0.10 8.98 -7.14
CA GLY A 186 -0.39 7.71 -7.68
C GLY A 186 -1.82 7.82 -8.20
N GLU A 187 -2.70 8.45 -7.42
CA GLU A 187 -4.09 8.67 -7.82
C GLU A 187 -4.22 9.69 -8.96
N ARG A 188 -3.41 10.75 -8.95
CA ARG A 188 -3.40 11.76 -10.02
C ARG A 188 -3.14 11.10 -11.38
N ARG A 189 -2.12 10.25 -11.46
CA ARG A 189 -1.78 9.50 -12.68
C ARG A 189 -2.91 8.59 -13.16
N LEU A 190 -3.64 7.97 -12.23
CA LEU A 190 -4.80 7.14 -12.58
C LEU A 190 -5.97 7.96 -13.10
N ARG A 191 -6.27 9.09 -12.45
CA ARG A 191 -7.34 9.99 -12.88
C ARG A 191 -7.10 10.52 -14.29
N GLU A 192 -5.87 10.94 -14.60
CA GLU A 192 -5.50 11.45 -15.94
C GLU A 192 -5.84 10.45 -17.07
N VAL A 193 -5.56 9.16 -16.86
CA VAL A 193 -5.87 8.13 -17.86
C VAL A 193 -7.37 7.84 -17.91
N LEU A 194 -8.03 7.75 -16.75
CA LEU A 194 -9.47 7.41 -16.68
C LEU A 194 -10.36 8.55 -17.19
N GLU A 195 -10.00 9.80 -16.97
CA GLU A 195 -10.69 10.98 -17.53
C GLU A 195 -10.45 11.09 -19.04
N GLY A 196 -9.24 10.78 -19.51
CA GLY A 196 -8.93 10.69 -20.94
C GLY A 196 -9.70 9.59 -21.69
N LEU A 197 -10.19 8.55 -20.99
CA LEU A 197 -11.08 7.54 -21.57
C LEU A 197 -12.54 8.01 -21.70
N GLY A 198 -12.95 9.02 -20.93
CA GLY A 198 -14.31 9.59 -20.94
C GLY A 198 -14.55 10.63 -22.04
N HIS A 199 -13.49 11.16 -22.63
CA HIS A 199 -13.54 12.00 -23.82
C HIS A 199 -13.02 11.18 -25.01
N PRO A 200 -13.89 10.58 -25.85
CA PRO A 200 -13.42 10.19 -27.16
C PRO A 200 -12.84 11.46 -27.78
N ASN A 201 -11.56 11.40 -28.19
CA ASN A 201 -10.90 12.48 -28.91
C ASN A 201 -11.94 13.13 -29.82
N GLU A 202 -12.30 14.39 -29.54
CA GLU A 202 -12.98 15.18 -30.54
C GLU A 202 -12.06 15.11 -31.76
N PRO A 203 -12.51 14.54 -32.88
CA PRO A 203 -11.70 14.61 -34.09
C PRO A 203 -11.44 16.09 -34.28
N GLY A 204 -10.16 16.47 -34.31
CA GLY A 204 -9.76 17.83 -34.59
C GLY A 204 -10.63 18.35 -35.71
N GLY A 205 -11.47 19.33 -35.37
CA GLY A 205 -12.18 20.14 -36.35
C GLY A 205 -11.10 20.79 -37.19
N ASN A 206 -10.85 20.20 -38.35
CA ASN A 206 -10.14 20.88 -39.42
C ASN A 206 -10.98 22.11 -39.77
N GLU A 207 -10.40 23.29 -39.60
CA GLU A 207 -10.42 24.40 -40.57
C GLU A 207 -9.35 25.43 -40.21
#